data_AF-A0A0Q3RRL1-F1
#
_entry.id   AF-A0A0Q3RRL1-F1
#
_cell.length_a   1.000
_cell.length_b   1.000
_cell.length_c   1.000
_cell.angle_alpha   90.00
_cell.angle_beta   90.00
_cell.angle_gamma   90.00
#
_symmetry.space_group_name_H-M   'P 1'
#
loop_
_entity.id
_entity.type
_entity.pdbx_description
1 polymer ?
#
loop_
_entity_poly.entity_id
_entity_poly.type
_entity_poly.pdbx_seq_one_letter_code
_entity_poly.pdbx_strand_id
1 'polypeptide(L)'
;MSSSRRLSEPKQQRPRRRRRQYEVFINHRGLDTKRTVARLLYDRLAQCCGVRGFLDSVSMRPGDLLEERIGYCDSEYCLRELAMLVESRKAIVPIFYDIKPSDLLLPQAVAHRDAYLPRDLERFRFALRQAKSTVGLVFDSATGNMAELVSAAADAVMYNIEKMETSVQRREMIASRL
;
A
#
# COMPACT_ATOMS: atom_id res chain seq x y z
N MET A 1 -15.24 -16.38 -62.42
CA MET A 1 -15.66 -16.08 -61.04
C MET A 1 -14.76 -16.83 -60.08
N SER A 2 -13.66 -16.22 -59.63
CA SER A 2 -12.76 -16.82 -58.63
C SER A 2 -12.81 -15.98 -57.37
N SER A 3 -13.63 -16.41 -56.41
CA SER A 3 -13.77 -15.76 -55.10
C SER A 3 -12.67 -16.26 -54.18
N SER A 4 -11.65 -15.43 -53.95
CA SER A 4 -10.55 -15.71 -53.04
C SER A 4 -11.00 -15.45 -51.61
N ARG A 5 -11.23 -16.51 -50.83
CA ARG A 5 -11.55 -16.42 -49.39
C ARG A 5 -10.29 -16.02 -48.62
N ARG A 6 -10.25 -14.78 -48.12
CA ARG A 6 -9.28 -14.36 -47.11
C ARG A 6 -9.54 -15.14 -45.81
N LEU A 7 -8.60 -16.00 -45.44
CA LEU A 7 -8.54 -16.62 -44.12
C LEU A 7 -8.15 -15.52 -43.12
N SER A 8 -9.07 -15.21 -42.20
CA SER A 8 -8.81 -14.30 -41.08
C SER A 8 -7.92 -14.97 -40.05
N GLU A 9 -6.80 -14.34 -39.71
CA GLU A 9 -5.87 -14.82 -38.70
C GLU A 9 -6.54 -14.94 -37.31
N PRO A 10 -6.15 -15.93 -36.49
CA PRO A 10 -6.70 -16.09 -35.15
C PRO A 10 -6.22 -14.96 -34.25
N LYS A 11 -7.17 -14.18 -33.70
CA LYS A 11 -6.88 -13.21 -32.64
C LYS A 11 -6.28 -13.96 -31.45
N GLN A 12 -4.98 -13.78 -31.19
CA GLN A 12 -4.30 -14.30 -30.01
C GLN A 12 -5.03 -13.79 -28.76
N GLN A 13 -5.83 -14.66 -28.14
CA GLN A 13 -6.43 -14.38 -26.85
C GLN A 13 -5.34 -14.48 -25.80
N ARG A 14 -4.98 -13.32 -25.23
CA ARG A 14 -4.08 -13.24 -24.08
C ARG A 14 -4.63 -14.14 -22.96
N PRO A 15 -3.77 -14.95 -22.31
CA PRO A 15 -4.21 -15.84 -21.24
C PRO A 15 -4.92 -15.03 -20.16
N ARG A 16 -6.12 -15.44 -19.77
CA ARG A 16 -6.86 -14.79 -18.69
C ARG A 16 -6.12 -15.02 -17.38
N ARG A 17 -5.29 -14.04 -17.00
CA ARG A 17 -4.69 -13.99 -15.66
C ARG A 17 -5.81 -14.04 -14.63
N ARG A 18 -5.68 -14.92 -13.62
CA ARG A 18 -6.56 -14.87 -12.43
C ARG A 18 -6.47 -13.45 -11.88
N ARG A 19 -7.56 -12.68 -12.02
CA ARG A 19 -7.61 -11.31 -11.50
C ARG A 19 -7.40 -11.40 -9.99
N ARG A 20 -6.30 -10.84 -9.48
CA ARG A 20 -6.08 -10.69 -8.03
C ARG A 20 -7.30 -10.00 -7.44
N GLN A 21 -7.77 -10.40 -6.26
CA GLN A 21 -8.95 -9.78 -5.66
C GLN A 21 -8.70 -8.30 -5.36
N TYR A 22 -7.50 -8.00 -4.87
CA TYR A 22 -7.01 -6.65 -4.57
C TYR A 22 -5.62 -6.42 -5.17
N GLU A 23 -5.37 -5.17 -5.54
CA GLU A 23 -4.14 -4.69 -6.14
C GLU A 23 -3.34 -3.81 -5.18
N VAL A 24 -4.05 -3.08 -4.30
CA VAL A 24 -3.48 -2.17 -3.31
C VAL A 24 -4.01 -2.54 -1.92
N PHE A 25 -3.15 -2.47 -0.91
CA PHE A 25 -3.53 -2.54 0.50
C PHE A 25 -3.19 -1.20 1.14
N ILE A 26 -4.20 -0.50 1.66
CA ILE A 26 -4.02 0.80 2.31
C ILE A 26 -4.01 0.55 3.81
N ASN A 27 -2.80 0.42 4.35
CA ASN A 27 -2.58 0.30 5.79
C ASN A 27 -2.53 1.69 6.41
N HIS A 28 -3.35 1.93 7.44
CA HIS A 28 -3.41 3.23 8.08
C HIS A 28 -3.82 3.13 9.55
N ARG A 29 -3.49 4.17 10.31
CA ARG A 29 -3.97 4.36 11.68
C ARG A 29 -4.58 5.75 11.78
N GLY A 30 -5.75 5.83 12.41
CA GLY A 30 -6.45 7.09 12.63
C GLY A 30 -7.93 6.82 12.90
N LEU A 31 -8.62 7.82 13.47
CA LEU A 31 -10.06 7.74 13.67
C LEU A 31 -10.75 7.55 12.31
N ASP A 32 -11.62 6.55 12.19
CA ASP A 32 -12.42 6.31 10.99
C ASP A 32 -13.40 7.47 10.78
N THR A 33 -12.93 8.52 10.12
CA THR A 33 -13.74 9.63 9.65
C THR A 33 -13.73 9.61 8.13
N LYS A 34 -14.84 10.02 7.50
CA LYS A 34 -14.96 10.16 6.04
C LYS A 34 -13.97 11.18 5.43
N ARG A 35 -13.09 11.78 6.24
CA ARG A 35 -12.14 12.84 5.88
C ARG A 35 -10.67 12.42 6.04
N THR A 36 -10.39 11.16 6.34
CA THR A 36 -8.99 10.69 6.41
C THR A 36 -8.37 10.59 5.02
N VAL A 37 -7.06 10.81 4.95
CA VAL A 37 -6.23 10.59 3.75
C VAL A 37 -6.50 9.20 3.17
N ALA A 38 -6.58 8.18 4.03
CA ALA A 38 -6.74 6.78 3.62
C ALA A 38 -8.07 6.53 2.91
N ARG A 39 -9.18 7.09 3.43
CA ARG A 39 -10.49 7.00 2.77
C ARG A 39 -10.50 7.73 1.44
N LEU A 40 -9.98 8.96 1.41
CA LEU A 40 -9.92 9.76 0.17
C LEU A 40 -9.06 9.09 -0.91
N LEU A 41 -7.92 8.51 -0.52
CA LEU A 41 -7.07 7.74 -1.41
C LEU A 41 -7.76 6.46 -1.92
N TYR A 42 -8.44 5.73 -1.03
CA TYR A 42 -9.23 4.56 -1.41
C TYR A 42 -10.29 4.91 -2.46
N ASP A 43 -11.07 5.97 -2.21
CA ASP A 43 -12.12 6.42 -3.12
C ASP A 43 -11.54 6.88 -4.45
N ARG A 44 -10.43 7.63 -4.44
CA ARG A 44 -9.72 8.08 -5.65
C ARG A 44 -9.23 6.90 -6.49
N LEU A 45 -8.58 5.92 -5.87
CA LEU A 45 -8.07 4.72 -6.54
C LEU A 45 -9.20 3.89 -7.16
N ALA A 46 -10.29 3.71 -6.41
CA ALA A 46 -11.44 2.94 -6.88
C ALA A 46 -12.19 3.64 -8.02
N GLN A 47 -12.50 4.94 -7.86
CA GLN A 47 -13.38 5.68 -8.76
C GLN A 47 -12.66 6.22 -9.99
N CYS A 48 -11.44 6.75 -9.83
CA CYS A 48 -10.73 7.41 -10.93
C CYS A 48 -9.73 6.49 -11.63
N CYS A 49 -9.16 5.52 -10.92
CA CYS A 49 -8.10 4.66 -11.47
C CYS A 49 -8.58 3.22 -11.77
N GLY A 50 -9.78 2.84 -11.31
CA GLY A 50 -10.28 1.46 -11.43
C GLY A 50 -9.46 0.43 -10.66
N VAL A 51 -8.67 0.87 -9.68
CA VAL A 51 -7.77 0.03 -8.88
C VAL A 51 -8.54 -0.54 -7.69
N ARG A 52 -8.47 -1.86 -7.51
CA ARG A 52 -9.12 -2.52 -6.37
C ARG A 52 -8.24 -2.45 -5.14
N GLY A 53 -8.55 -1.51 -4.25
CA GLY A 53 -7.94 -1.40 -2.94
C GLY A 53 -8.61 -2.31 -1.90
N PHE A 54 -7.84 -2.75 -0.91
CA PHE A 54 -8.35 -3.13 0.40
C PHE A 54 -7.98 -2.00 1.35
N LEU A 55 -8.97 -1.27 1.86
CA LEU A 55 -8.78 -0.27 2.90
C LEU A 55 -8.81 -0.99 4.24
N ASP A 56 -7.66 -1.03 4.90
CA ASP A 56 -7.56 -1.61 6.22
C ASP A 56 -8.41 -0.79 7.19
N SER A 57 -9.44 -1.39 7.79
CA SER A 57 -10.25 -0.71 8.78
C SER A 57 -9.71 -1.06 10.16
N VAL A 58 -9.16 -0.07 10.86
CA VAL A 58 -9.19 -0.12 12.32
C VAL A 58 -10.65 0.10 12.71
N SER A 59 -11.40 -1.00 12.71
CA SER A 59 -12.83 -1.00 13.01
C SER A 59 -13.02 -0.71 14.50
N MET A 60 -13.07 0.57 14.87
CA MET A 60 -13.70 0.96 16.12
C MET A 60 -15.18 0.59 16.02
N ARG A 61 -15.61 -0.32 16.89
CA ARG A 61 -17.02 -0.68 17.05
C ARG A 61 -17.68 0.31 18.00
N PRO A 62 -19.01 0.54 17.88
CA PRO A 62 -19.75 1.27 18.89
C PRO A 62 -19.51 0.64 20.28
N GLY A 63 -18.97 1.42 21.22
CA GLY A 63 -18.58 0.96 22.55
C GLY A 63 -17.07 0.79 22.77
N ASP A 64 -16.25 0.87 21.71
CA ASP A 64 -14.80 0.92 21.87
C ASP A 64 -14.40 2.28 22.49
N LEU A 65 -13.46 2.24 23.44
CA LEU A 65 -12.86 3.46 24.00
C LEU A 65 -12.15 4.21 22.87
N LEU A 66 -12.50 5.48 22.70
CA LEU A 66 -11.81 6.40 21.80
C LEU A 66 -10.38 6.59 22.32
N GLU A 67 -9.45 5.73 21.91
CA GLU A 67 -8.03 5.95 22.14
C GLU A 67 -7.56 6.99 21.10
N GLU A 68 -7.98 8.25 21.28
CA GLU A 68 -7.83 9.35 20.32
C GLU A 68 -6.38 9.67 19.91
N ARG A 69 -5.38 9.05 20.54
CA ARG A 69 -3.97 9.48 20.44
C ARG A 69 -2.93 8.35 20.36
N ILE A 70 -3.32 7.15 19.94
CA ILE A 70 -2.33 6.09 19.69
C ILE A 70 -1.80 6.26 18.27
N GLY A 71 -0.54 6.70 18.16
CA GLY A 71 0.16 6.84 16.90
C GLY A 71 0.33 5.50 16.20
N TYR A 72 0.68 5.54 14.92
CA TYR A 72 0.90 4.33 14.12
C TYR A 72 1.91 3.37 14.78
N CYS A 73 3.00 3.90 15.34
CA CYS A 73 4.06 3.10 15.98
C CYS A 73 3.70 2.61 17.38
N ASP A 74 2.62 3.11 17.97
CA ASP A 74 2.11 2.66 19.27
C ASP A 74 1.13 1.49 19.11
N SER A 75 0.64 1.24 17.90
CA SER A 75 -0.28 0.14 17.61
C SER A 75 0.47 -1.13 17.22
N GLU A 76 0.33 -2.17 18.04
CA GLU A 76 0.86 -3.51 17.75
C GLU A 76 0.38 -4.03 16.38
N TYR A 77 -0.91 -3.83 16.07
CA TYR A 77 -1.50 -4.26 14.81
C TYR A 77 -0.79 -3.60 13.62
N CYS A 78 -0.63 -2.28 13.65
CA CYS A 78 0.06 -1.55 12.59
C CYS A 78 1.54 -1.98 12.44
N LEU A 79 2.26 -2.20 13.55
CA LEU A 79 3.64 -2.68 13.50
C LEU A 79 3.76 -4.09 12.90
N ARG A 80 2.85 -5.00 13.26
CA ARG A 80 2.79 -6.35 12.68
C ARG A 80 2.46 -6.30 11.19
N GLU A 81 1.50 -5.47 10.79
CA GLU A 81 1.13 -5.28 9.39
C GLU A 81 2.25 -4.69 8.57
N LEU A 82 2.93 -3.65 9.07
CA LEU A 82 4.10 -3.09 8.40
C LEU A 82 5.20 -4.14 8.20
N ALA A 83 5.47 -4.96 9.22
CA ALA A 83 6.42 -6.06 9.12
C ALA A 83 6.02 -7.07 8.03
N MET A 84 4.74 -7.47 7.99
CA MET A 84 4.22 -8.36 6.95
C MET A 84 4.31 -7.74 5.54
N LEU A 85 4.04 -6.44 5.41
CA LEU A 85 4.14 -5.73 4.14
C LEU A 85 5.59 -5.71 3.63
N VAL A 86 6.54 -5.37 4.50
CA VAL A 86 7.98 -5.37 4.18
C VAL A 86 8.46 -6.78 3.81
N GLU A 87 8.05 -7.81 4.55
CA GLU A 87 8.40 -9.20 4.29
C GLU A 87 7.81 -9.74 2.99
N SER A 88 6.64 -9.21 2.57
CA SER A 88 6.00 -9.60 1.31
C SER A 88 6.78 -9.17 0.07
N ARG A 89 7.80 -8.30 0.23
CA ARG A 89 8.63 -7.73 -0.86
C ARG A 89 7.82 -7.06 -1.98
N LYS A 90 6.61 -6.60 -1.65
CA LYS A 90 5.80 -5.77 -2.54
C LYS A 90 6.30 -4.32 -2.49
N ALA A 91 5.95 -3.53 -3.50
CA ALA A 91 6.20 -2.10 -3.46
C ALA A 91 5.40 -1.45 -2.31
N ILE A 92 6.05 -0.55 -1.57
CA ILE A 92 5.45 0.21 -0.47
C ILE A 92 5.59 1.69 -0.83
N VAL A 93 4.50 2.45 -0.66
CA VAL A 93 4.47 3.91 -0.82
C VAL A 93 4.14 4.50 0.55
N PRO A 94 5.14 4.89 1.35
CA PRO A 94 4.88 5.47 2.67
C PRO A 94 4.35 6.90 2.54
N ILE A 95 3.36 7.23 3.37
CA ILE A 95 2.85 8.59 3.56
C ILE A 95 3.15 8.98 5.00
N PHE A 96 3.99 10.00 5.19
CA PHE A 96 4.38 10.54 6.47
C PHE A 96 3.49 11.75 6.77
N TYR A 97 2.42 11.51 7.52
CA TYR A 97 1.42 12.51 7.87
C TYR A 97 1.77 13.15 9.23
N ASP A 98 2.06 14.45 9.24
CA ASP A 98 2.45 15.25 10.41
C ASP A 98 3.66 14.70 11.19
N ILE A 99 4.49 13.89 10.52
CA ILE A 99 5.71 13.30 11.08
C ILE A 99 6.84 13.37 10.06
N LYS A 100 8.08 13.45 10.54
CA LYS A 100 9.25 13.25 9.66
C LYS A 100 9.55 11.75 9.55
N PRO A 101 10.13 11.26 8.44
CA PRO A 101 10.59 9.88 8.35
C PRO A 101 11.56 9.48 9.46
N SER A 102 12.35 10.42 9.99
CA SER A 102 13.26 10.21 11.13
C SER A 102 12.55 9.86 12.43
N ASP A 103 11.30 10.28 12.57
CA ASP A 103 10.51 10.14 13.79
C ASP A 103 9.83 8.76 13.85
N LEU A 104 9.92 7.98 12.75
CA LEU A 104 9.42 6.62 12.64
C LEU A 104 10.31 5.64 13.41
N LEU A 105 10.14 5.62 14.73
CA LEU A 105 10.91 4.81 15.68
C LEU A 105 9.99 3.87 16.47
N LEU A 106 10.55 2.74 16.91
CA LEU A 106 9.84 1.85 17.83
C LEU A 106 9.79 2.52 19.21
N PRO A 107 8.60 2.85 19.76
CA PRO A 107 8.50 3.53 21.04
C PRO A 107 9.06 2.65 22.16
N GLN A 108 9.71 3.25 23.15
CA GLN A 108 10.26 2.50 24.29
C GLN A 108 9.17 1.77 25.08
N ALA A 109 7.99 2.37 25.18
CA ALA A 109 6.82 1.73 25.78
C ALA A 109 6.42 0.42 25.08
N VAL A 110 6.65 0.30 23.76
CA VAL A 110 6.44 -0.94 23.02
C VAL A 110 7.65 -1.87 23.16
N ALA A 111 8.87 -1.34 23.07
CA ALA A 111 10.10 -2.12 23.13
C ALA A 111 10.35 -2.81 24.48
N HIS A 112 9.79 -2.27 25.58
CA HIS A 112 9.91 -2.80 26.93
C HIS A 112 8.69 -3.62 27.39
N ARG A 113 7.70 -3.87 26.52
CA ARG A 113 6.59 -4.77 26.87
C ARG A 113 7.07 -6.21 26.87
N ASP A 114 6.90 -6.89 28.00
CA ASP A 114 7.20 -8.32 28.16
C ASP A 114 6.37 -9.24 27.24
N ALA A 115 5.30 -8.71 26.62
CA ALA A 115 4.45 -9.43 25.69
C ALA A 115 5.14 -9.77 24.35
N TYR A 116 6.28 -9.14 24.01
CA TYR A 116 6.93 -9.34 22.72
C TYR A 116 8.16 -10.25 22.80
N LEU A 117 8.20 -11.24 21.92
CA LEU A 117 9.41 -12.01 21.68
C LEU A 117 10.48 -11.10 21.06
N PRO A 118 11.77 -11.28 21.39
CA PRO A 118 12.86 -10.51 20.79
C PRO A 118 12.84 -10.47 19.25
N ARG A 119 12.42 -11.60 18.64
CA ARG A 119 12.26 -11.74 17.19
C ARG A 119 11.18 -10.81 16.61
N ASP A 120 10.08 -10.60 17.32
CA ASP A 120 9.02 -9.69 16.86
C ASP A 120 9.49 -8.23 16.93
N LEU A 121 10.18 -7.84 18.00
CA LEU A 121 10.78 -6.51 18.12
C LEU A 121 11.81 -6.23 17.00
N GLU A 122 12.61 -7.22 16.64
CA GLU A 122 13.55 -7.10 15.52
C GLU A 122 12.83 -6.90 14.19
N ARG A 123 11.76 -7.66 13.94
CA ARG A 123 10.91 -7.49 12.74
C ARG A 123 10.32 -6.08 12.68
N PHE A 124 9.79 -5.56 13.78
CA PHE A 124 9.24 -4.21 13.83
C PHE A 124 10.31 -3.15 13.54
N ARG A 125 11.48 -3.24 14.19
CA ARG A 125 12.60 -2.32 13.94
C ARG A 125 13.06 -2.37 12.49
N PHE A 126 13.14 -3.56 11.90
CA PHE A 126 13.49 -3.73 10.50
C PHE A 126 12.44 -3.09 9.58
N ALA A 127 11.16 -3.32 9.85
CA ALA A 127 10.07 -2.79 9.04
C ALA A 127 10.02 -1.25 9.06
N LEU A 128 10.14 -0.63 10.25
CA LEU A 128 10.24 0.82 10.41
C LEU A 128 11.49 1.37 9.70
N ARG A 129 12.63 0.67 9.79
CA ARG A 129 13.86 1.04 9.07
C ARG A 129 13.68 1.02 7.55
N GLN A 130 12.98 0.02 7.02
CA GLN A 130 12.70 -0.06 5.60
C GLN A 130 11.73 1.05 5.16
N ALA A 131 10.67 1.29 5.92
CA ALA A 131 9.71 2.35 5.64
C ALA A 131 10.36 3.74 5.61
N LYS A 132 11.18 4.09 6.62
CA LYS A 132 11.90 5.38 6.64
C LYS A 132 12.94 5.54 5.53
N SER A 133 13.46 4.42 5.02
CA SER A 133 14.47 4.42 3.94
C SER A 133 13.84 4.35 2.55
N THR A 134 12.51 4.27 2.48
CA THR A 134 11.75 4.28 1.24
C THR A 134 11.30 5.72 0.97
N VAL A 135 11.54 6.20 -0.24
CA VAL A 135 11.06 7.53 -0.66
C VAL A 135 9.53 7.52 -0.60
N GLY A 136 8.97 8.43 0.18
CA GLY A 136 7.54 8.57 0.42
C GLY A 136 7.07 10.00 0.26
N LEU A 137 5.79 10.22 0.56
CA LEU A 137 5.15 11.53 0.56
C LEU A 137 5.14 12.07 1.99
N VAL A 138 5.69 13.25 2.20
CA VAL A 138 5.61 13.97 3.48
C VAL A 138 4.46 14.96 3.39
N PHE A 139 3.62 15.02 4.42
CA PHE A 139 2.47 15.91 4.47
C PHE A 139 2.39 16.59 5.82
N ASP A 140 2.20 17.91 5.79
CA ASP A 140 1.93 18.75 6.95
C ASP A 140 0.49 19.25 6.84
N SER A 141 -0.37 18.88 7.78
CA SER A 141 -1.79 19.19 7.77
C SER A 141 -2.10 20.65 8.08
N ALA A 142 -1.17 21.41 8.67
CA ALA A 142 -1.34 22.82 8.95
C ALA A 142 -1.19 23.69 7.68
N THR A 143 -0.43 23.22 6.70
CA THR A 143 -0.10 24.00 5.49
C THR A 143 -0.45 23.29 4.17
N GLY A 144 -0.63 21.98 4.21
CA GLY A 144 -0.69 21.12 3.03
C GLY A 144 -2.07 21.04 2.39
N ASN A 145 -2.08 20.84 1.07
CA ASN A 145 -3.29 20.57 0.32
C ASN A 145 -3.57 19.06 0.27
N MET A 146 -4.62 18.63 0.97
CA MET A 146 -5.03 17.23 1.04
C MET A 146 -5.33 16.62 -0.36
N ALA A 147 -5.91 17.39 -1.28
CA ALA A 147 -6.25 16.90 -2.61
C ALA A 147 -5.00 16.62 -3.46
N GLU A 148 -3.96 17.46 -3.30
CA GLU A 148 -2.66 17.25 -3.94
C GLU A 148 -1.97 16.00 -3.38
N LEU A 149 -1.99 15.81 -2.06
CA LEU A 149 -1.46 14.59 -1.43
C LEU A 149 -2.14 13.33 -1.99
N VAL A 150 -3.48 13.32 -2.02
CA VAL A 150 -4.26 12.17 -2.50
C VAL A 150 -3.97 11.89 -3.97
N SER A 151 -3.82 12.94 -4.79
CA SER A 151 -3.49 12.78 -6.21
C SER A 151 -2.07 12.22 -6.38
N ALA A 152 -1.07 12.79 -5.70
CA ALA A 152 0.30 12.32 -5.75
C ALA A 152 0.44 10.86 -5.25
N ALA A 153 -0.31 10.48 -4.21
CA ALA A 153 -0.34 9.11 -3.71
C ALA A 153 -0.96 8.15 -4.73
N ALA A 154 -2.07 8.53 -5.38
CA ALA A 154 -2.69 7.73 -6.42
C ALA A 154 -1.75 7.55 -7.63
N ASP A 155 -1.08 8.61 -8.06
CA ASP A 155 -0.13 8.57 -9.18
C ASP A 155 1.07 7.66 -8.86
N ALA A 156 1.61 7.75 -7.64
CA ALA A 156 2.69 6.87 -7.19
C ALA A 156 2.27 5.39 -7.17
N VAL A 157 1.04 5.10 -6.76
CA VAL A 157 0.47 3.75 -6.79
C VAL A 157 0.35 3.25 -8.23
N MET A 158 -0.23 4.04 -9.13
CA MET A 158 -0.40 3.69 -10.55
C MET A 158 0.94 3.42 -11.23
N TYR A 159 1.93 4.29 -11.02
CA TYR A 159 3.28 4.10 -11.52
C TYR A 159 3.89 2.76 -11.06
N ASN A 160 3.71 2.40 -9.79
CA ASN A 160 4.21 1.13 -9.28
C ASN A 160 3.48 -0.09 -9.86
N ILE A 161 2.17 0.00 -10.10
CA ILE A 161 1.40 -1.07 -10.77
C ILE A 161 1.95 -1.29 -12.18
N GLU A 162 2.05 -0.23 -12.99
CA GLU A 162 2.53 -0.29 -14.38
C GLU A 162 3.99 -0.79 -14.48
N LYS A 163 4.85 -0.30 -13.58
CA LYS A 163 6.25 -0.74 -13.48
C LYS A 163 6.34 -2.23 -13.18
N MET A 164 5.51 -2.72 -12.26
CA MET A 164 5.47 -4.14 -11.90
C MET A 164 4.97 -4.99 -13.05
N GLU A 165 3.92 -4.57 -13.77
CA GLU A 165 3.41 -5.29 -14.95
C GLU A 165 4.47 -5.41 -16.05
N THR A 166 5.17 -4.31 -16.34
CA THR A 166 6.25 -4.26 -17.33
C THR A 166 7.41 -5.20 -16.94
N SER A 167 7.78 -5.22 -15.66
CA SER A 167 8.84 -6.11 -15.15
C SER A 167 8.49 -7.59 -15.27
N VAL A 168 7.22 -7.94 -15.05
CA VAL A 168 6.71 -9.32 -15.19
C VAL A 168 6.71 -9.73 -16.66
N GLN A 169 6.17 -8.90 -17.55
CA GLN A 169 6.15 -9.17 -18.99
C GLN A 169 7.57 -9.38 -19.55
N ARG A 170 8.53 -8.55 -19.10
CA ARG A 170 9.94 -8.69 -19.50
C ARG A 170 10.55 -10.02 -19.04
N ARG A 171 10.27 -10.45 -17.81
CA ARG A 171 10.72 -11.74 -17.28
C ARG A 171 10.11 -12.93 -18.03
N GLU A 172 8.80 -12.87 -18.33
CA GLU A 172 8.10 -13.88 -19.12
C GLU A 172 8.70 -13.97 -20.54
N MET A 173 8.99 -12.84 -21.19
CA MET A 173 9.62 -12.82 -22.51
C MET A 173 11.03 -13.42 -22.54
N ILE A 174 11.82 -13.20 -21.47
CA ILE A 174 13.14 -13.82 -21.35
C ILE A 174 13.00 -15.33 -21.15
N ALA A 175 12.10 -15.76 -20.26
CA ALA A 175 11.88 -17.18 -19.98
C ALA A 175 11.31 -17.95 -21.17
N SER A 176 10.55 -17.31 -22.07
CA SER A 176 10.02 -17.97 -23.28
C SER A 176 11.03 -18.10 -24.42
N ARG A 177 12.24 -17.53 -24.27
CA ARG A 177 13.32 -17.59 -25.26
C ARG A 177 14.46 -18.55 -24.85
N LEU A 178 14.35 -19.14 -23.66
CA LEU A 178 15.23 -20.20 -23.15
C LEU A 178 14.53 -21.55 -23.35
#